data_AF-A0A2V2U851-F1
#
_entry.id   AF-A0A2V2U851-F1
#
_cell.length_a   1.000
_cell.length_b   1.000
_cell.length_c   1.000
_cell.angle_alpha   90.00
_cell.angle_beta   90.00
_cell.angle_gamma   90.00
#
_symmetry.space_group_name_H-M   'P 1'
#
loop_
_entity.id
_entity.type
_entity.pdbx_description
1 polymer ?
#
loop_
_entity_poly.entity_id
_entity_poly.type
_entity_poly.pdbx_seq_one_letter_code
_entity_poly.pdbx_strand_id
1 'polypeptide(L)'
;MSTIEQDAMSAFMYALKAPETKRQYPQRFKTFLDFLQLEGPLEQQAKEFLSKARLSPQWAENMLMKFIVFQLERVKSGKIVESIIRNYIKATKLFCQMNDLSLN
;
A
#
# COMPACT_ATOMS: atom_id res chain seq x y z
N MET A 1 -21.16 -20.66 3.80
CA MET A 1 -20.16 -20.37 2.74
C MET A 1 -20.28 -18.89 2.40
N SER A 2 -19.44 -18.05 3.01
CA SER A 2 -19.54 -16.58 2.95
C SER A 2 -18.69 -16.03 1.80
N THR A 3 -19.37 -15.59 0.75
CA THR A 3 -18.84 -15.08 -0.52
C THR A 3 -18.24 -13.65 -0.44
N ILE A 4 -17.62 -13.26 0.69
CA ILE A 4 -17.13 -11.88 0.92
C ILE A 4 -15.73 -11.86 1.58
N GLU A 5 -14.85 -12.77 1.19
CA GLU A 5 -13.43 -12.41 1.10
C GLU A 5 -13.17 -12.14 -0.38
N GLN A 6 -13.67 -11.00 -0.88
CA GLN A 6 -13.04 -10.44 -2.07
C GLN A 6 -11.57 -10.25 -1.70
N ASP A 7 -10.69 -10.98 -2.38
CA ASP A 7 -9.27 -10.89 -2.14
C ASP A 7 -8.87 -9.41 -2.27
N ALA A 8 -8.29 -8.85 -1.21
CA ALA A 8 -7.95 -7.44 -1.13
C ALA A 8 -7.08 -6.98 -2.31
N MET A 9 -6.27 -7.89 -2.85
CA MET A 9 -5.46 -7.68 -4.04
C MET A 9 -6.30 -7.74 -5.32
N SER A 10 -7.36 -8.54 -5.38
CA SER A 10 -8.23 -8.62 -6.58
C SER A 10 -8.91 -7.28 -6.88
N ALA A 11 -9.51 -6.63 -5.87
CA ALA A 11 -10.13 -5.32 -6.05
C ALA A 11 -9.10 -4.25 -6.49
N PHE A 12 -7.93 -4.25 -5.86
CA PHE A 12 -6.81 -3.40 -6.22
C PHE A 12 -6.32 -3.62 -7.66
N MET A 13 -6.13 -4.88 -8.06
CA MET A 13 -5.63 -5.25 -9.39
C MET A 13 -6.66 -4.98 -10.49
N TYR A 14 -7.96 -5.11 -10.18
CA TYR A 14 -9.05 -4.78 -11.11
C TYR A 14 -9.05 -3.29 -11.49
N ALA A 15 -8.71 -2.40 -10.56
CA ALA A 15 -8.64 -0.96 -10.81
C ALA A 15 -7.52 -0.55 -11.77
N LEU A 16 -6.45 -1.35 -11.86
CA LEU A 16 -5.30 -1.08 -12.70
C LEU A 16 -5.59 -1.52 -14.13
N LYS A 17 -5.93 -0.59 -15.03
CA LYS A 17 -6.27 -0.94 -16.42
C LYS A 17 -5.04 -1.10 -17.33
N ALA A 18 -4.02 -0.26 -17.15
CA ALA A 18 -2.83 -0.27 -17.99
C ALA A 18 -1.87 -1.42 -17.60
N PRO A 19 -1.28 -2.15 -18.56
CA PRO A 19 -0.36 -3.25 -18.28
C PRO A 19 0.83 -2.84 -17.40
N GLU A 20 1.36 -1.64 -17.66
CA GLU A 20 2.50 -1.11 -16.92
C GLU A 20 2.16 -0.83 -15.46
N THR A 21 0.98 -0.26 -15.19
CA THR A 21 0.56 0.02 -13.81
C THR A 21 0.22 -1.27 -13.07
N LYS A 22 -0.41 -2.26 -13.72
CA LYS A 22 -0.61 -3.62 -13.18
C LYS A 22 0.70 -4.27 -12.71
N ARG A 23 1.80 -4.05 -13.41
CA ARG A 23 3.12 -4.59 -13.04
C ARG A 23 3.79 -3.81 -11.91
N GLN A 24 3.71 -2.48 -11.94
CA GLN A 24 4.49 -1.63 -11.03
C GLN A 24 3.80 -1.39 -9.68
N TYR A 25 2.48 -1.25 -9.64
CA TYR A 25 1.75 -0.87 -8.44
C TYR A 25 1.81 -1.91 -7.32
N PRO A 26 1.71 -3.23 -7.59
CA PRO A 26 1.90 -4.26 -6.56
C PRO A 26 3.27 -4.17 -5.86
N GLN A 27 4.34 -3.98 -6.63
CA GLN A 27 5.70 -3.84 -6.08
C GLN A 27 5.87 -2.54 -5.28
N ARG A 28 5.26 -1.45 -5.75
CA ARG A 28 5.27 -0.17 -5.04
C ARG A 28 4.51 -0.25 -3.71
N PHE A 29 3.36 -0.92 -3.72
CA PHE A 29 2.59 -1.16 -2.50
C PHE A 29 3.35 -2.10 -1.56
N LYS A 30 3.97 -3.16 -2.07
CA LYS A 30 4.83 -4.05 -1.29
C LYS A 30 5.93 -3.30 -0.54
N THR A 31 6.54 -2.29 -1.16
CA THR A 31 7.56 -1.45 -0.51
C THR A 31 7.04 -0.79 0.77
N PHE A 32 5.77 -0.40 0.80
CA PHE A 32 5.13 0.12 2.00
C PHE A 32 4.89 -0.99 3.03
N LEU A 33 4.37 -2.16 2.60
CA LEU A 33 4.15 -3.31 3.49
C LEU A 33 5.44 -3.82 4.13
N ASP A 34 6.54 -3.83 3.38
CA ASP A 34 7.86 -4.20 3.87
C ASP A 34 8.38 -3.21 4.91
N PHE A 35 8.08 -1.91 4.75
CA PHE A 35 8.36 -0.90 5.78
C PHE A 35 7.57 -1.15 7.07
N LEU A 36 6.34 -1.67 6.96
CA LEU A 36 5.54 -2.09 8.12
C LEU A 36 6.02 -3.39 8.75
N GLN A 37 7.01 -4.07 8.14
CA GLN A 37 7.54 -5.35 8.58
C GLN A 37 6.48 -6.45 8.67
N LEU A 38 5.48 -6.42 7.77
CA LEU A 38 4.51 -7.50 7.67
C LEU A 38 5.15 -8.72 7.00
N GLU A 39 4.82 -9.92 7.47
CA GLU A 39 5.48 -11.14 7.01
C GLU A 39 4.73 -11.82 5.87
N GLY A 40 5.47 -12.60 5.09
CA GLY A 40 4.92 -13.44 4.02
C GLY A 40 4.86 -12.77 2.63
N PRO A 41 4.22 -13.43 1.66
CA PRO A 41 4.04 -12.91 0.31
C PRO A 41 3.09 -11.70 0.29
N LEU A 42 3.13 -10.94 -0.81
CA LEU A 42 2.36 -9.70 -0.98
C LEU A 42 0.87 -9.84 -0.59
N GLU A 43 0.21 -10.92 -1.00
CA GLU A 43 -1.20 -11.17 -0.69
C GLU A 43 -1.45 -11.33 0.81
N GLN A 44 -0.55 -12.03 1.51
CA GLN A 44 -0.64 -12.21 2.97
C GLN A 44 -0.37 -10.88 3.68
N GLN A 45 0.68 -10.16 3.28
CA GLN A 45 0.99 -8.83 3.82
C GLN A 45 -0.18 -7.86 3.61
N ALA A 46 -0.81 -7.89 2.44
CA ALA A 46 -1.94 -7.04 2.09
C ALA A 46 -3.19 -7.35 2.94
N LYS A 47 -3.47 -8.64 3.17
CA LYS A 47 -4.55 -9.10 4.06
C LYS A 47 -4.30 -8.67 5.51
N GLU A 48 -3.08 -8.85 6.00
CA GLU A 48 -2.71 -8.42 7.35
C GLU A 48 -2.82 -6.91 7.52
N PHE A 49 -2.31 -6.14 6.56
CA PHE A 49 -2.46 -4.68 6.54
C PHE A 49 -3.92 -4.27 6.55
N LEU A 50 -4.76 -4.84 5.68
CA LEU A 50 -6.18 -4.51 5.59
C LEU A 50 -6.91 -4.81 6.91
N SER A 51 -6.62 -5.96 7.52
CA SER A 51 -7.20 -6.35 8.81
C SER A 51 -6.85 -5.34 9.90
N LYS A 52 -5.56 -4.98 10.04
CA LYS A 52 -5.12 -3.96 11.00
C LYS A 52 -5.70 -2.58 10.72
N ALA A 53 -5.73 -2.18 9.45
CA ALA A 53 -6.25 -0.88 9.03
C ALA A 53 -7.76 -0.74 9.26
N ARG A 54 -8.54 -1.81 9.10
CA ARG A 54 -9.98 -1.81 9.43
C ARG A 54 -10.23 -1.68 10.93
N LEU A 55 -9.41 -2.31 11.75
CA LEU A 55 -9.50 -2.20 13.21
C LEU A 55 -9.01 -0.83 13.71
N SER A 56 -8.01 -0.24 13.04
CA SER A 56 -7.45 1.05 13.39
C SER A 56 -7.05 1.86 12.14
N PRO A 57 -7.98 2.64 11.57
CA PRO A 57 -7.66 3.54 10.45
C PRO A 57 -6.57 4.55 10.82
N GLN A 58 -6.59 5.04 12.05
CA GLN A 58 -5.56 5.96 12.57
C GLN A 58 -4.16 5.33 12.56
N TRP A 59 -4.04 4.01 12.83
CA TRP A 59 -2.76 3.32 12.69
C TRP A 59 -2.27 3.33 11.25
N ALA A 60 -3.16 3.08 10.28
CA ALA A 60 -2.79 3.08 8.86
C ALA A 60 -2.34 4.47 8.39
N GLU A 61 -3.05 5.53 8.79
CA GLU A 61 -2.66 6.93 8.53
C GLU A 61 -1.29 7.26 9.14
N ASN A 62 -1.10 6.95 10.42
CA ASN A 62 0.15 7.18 11.13
C ASN A 62 1.32 6.45 10.48
N MET A 63 1.10 5.20 10.07
CA MET A 63 2.12 4.41 9.38
C MET A 63 2.45 4.96 8.00
N LEU A 64 1.45 5.44 7.24
CA LEU A 64 1.68 6.10 5.96
C LEU A 64 2.49 7.39 6.13
N MET A 65 2.19 8.22 7.14
CA MET A 65 2.99 9.41 7.46
C MET A 65 4.43 9.06 7.81
N LYS A 66 4.64 8.06 8.68
CA LYS A 66 6.00 7.58 9.03
C LYS A 66 6.76 7.08 7.80
N PHE A 67 6.07 6.37 6.91
CA PHE A 67 6.65 5.91 5.65
C PHE A 67 7.06 7.09 4.75
N ILE A 68 6.23 8.12 4.63
CA ILE A 68 6.56 9.33 3.85
C ILE A 68 7.81 10.01 4.40
N VAL A 69 7.88 10.21 5.72
CA VAL A 69 9.06 10.79 6.38
C VAL A 69 10.31 9.93 6.12
N PHE A 70 10.19 8.60 6.26
CA PHE A 70 11.28 7.67 5.95
C PHE A 70 11.79 7.81 4.51
N GLN A 71 10.89 7.91 3.53
CA GLN A 71 11.29 8.09 2.13
C GLN A 71 11.87 9.47 1.85
N LEU A 72 11.40 10.53 2.53
CA LEU A 72 11.98 11.87 2.43
C LEU A 72 13.44 11.90 2.89
N GLU A 73 13.79 11.19 3.97
CA GLU A 73 15.19 11.03 4.38
C GLU A 73 16.03 10.29 3.33
N ARG A 74 15.43 9.34 2.61
CA ARG A 74 16.09 8.67 1.47
C ARG A 74 16.28 9.60 0.27
N VAL A 75 15.38 10.56 0.05
CA VAL A 75 15.56 11.62 -0.96
C VAL A 75 16.70 12.55 -0.56
N LYS A 76 16.71 13.02 0.69
CA LYS A 76 17.78 13.91 1.20
C LYS A 76 19.16 13.27 1.09
N SER A 77 19.26 11.96 1.32
CA SER A 77 20.50 11.20 1.16
C SER A 77 20.82 10.78 -0.29
N GLY A 78 20.03 11.21 -1.27
CA GLY A 78 20.25 10.92 -2.69
C GLY A 78 19.98 9.46 -3.10
N LYS A 79 19.41 8.63 -2.21
CA LYS A 79 19.12 7.21 -2.47
C LYS A 79 17.97 7.02 -3.45
N ILE A 80 17.03 7.97 -3.50
CA ILE A 80 15.89 8.01 -4.41
C ILE A 80 15.59 9.46 -4.80
N VAL A 81 14.80 9.64 -5.87
CA VAL A 81 14.24 10.94 -6.25
C VAL A 81 12.83 11.12 -5.70
N GLU A 82 12.39 12.36 -5.50
CA GLU A 82 11.09 12.69 -4.89
C GLU A 82 9.89 12.10 -5.65
N SER A 83 9.98 11.98 -6.97
CA SER A 83 8.91 11.39 -7.80
C SER A 83 8.61 9.94 -7.45
N ILE A 84 9.57 9.21 -6.88
CA ILE A 84 9.40 7.83 -6.42
C ILE A 84 8.47 7.78 -5.20
N ILE A 85 8.56 8.75 -4.28
CA ILE A 85 7.68 8.83 -3.09
C ILE A 85 6.22 8.93 -3.54
N ARG A 86 5.94 9.83 -4.50
CA ARG A 86 4.60 10.01 -5.05
C ARG A 86 4.04 8.72 -5.65
N ASN A 87 4.89 7.90 -6.27
CA ASN A 87 4.50 6.62 -6.84
C ASN A 87 4.14 5.58 -5.77
N TYR A 88 4.88 5.52 -4.66
CA TYR A 88 4.53 4.66 -3.53
C TYR A 88 3.20 5.08 -2.90
N ILE A 89 3.02 6.37 -2.60
CA ILE A 89 1.78 6.90 -2.01
C ILE A 89 0.58 6.59 -2.90
N LYS A 90 0.69 6.79 -4.22
CA LYS A 90 -0.39 6.49 -5.17
C LYS A 90 -0.81 5.02 -5.13
N ALA A 91 0.15 4.09 -5.08
CA ALA A 91 -0.15 2.67 -5.02
C ALA A 91 -0.84 2.31 -3.70
N THR A 92 -0.34 2.80 -2.57
CA THR A 92 -0.94 2.55 -1.24
C THR A 92 -2.34 3.14 -1.13
N LYS A 93 -2.55 4.39 -1.57
CA LYS A 93 -3.86 5.03 -1.54
C LYS A 93 -4.88 4.32 -2.44
N LEU A 94 -4.46 3.87 -3.64
CA LEU A 94 -5.33 3.10 -4.51
C LEU A 94 -5.75 1.78 -3.86
N PHE A 95 -4.83 1.05 -3.23
CA PHE A 95 -5.18 -0.17 -2.49
C PHE A 95 -6.23 0.12 -1.40
N CYS A 96 -6.02 1.17 -0.61
CA CYS A 96 -6.96 1.58 0.44
C CYS A 96 -8.34 1.94 -0.13
N GLN A 97 -8.36 2.76 -1.20
CA GLN A 97 -9.59 3.15 -1.88
C GLN A 97 -10.38 1.95 -2.42
N MET A 98 -9.70 0.97 -3.02
CA MET A 98 -10.36 -0.23 -3.57
C MET A 98 -10.83 -1.22 -2.50
N ASN A 99 -10.47 -0.99 -1.24
CA ASN A 99 -10.85 -1.83 -0.09
C ASN A 99 -11.67 -1.06 0.96
N ASP A 100 -12.25 0.08 0.56
CA ASP A 100 -13.09 0.96 1.39
C ASP A 100 -12.40 1.42 2.69
N LEU A 101 -11.09 1.64 2.63
CA LEU A 101 -10.32 2.26 3.71
C LEU A 101 -10.24 3.77 3.50
N SER A 102 -10.84 4.53 4.42
CA SER A 102 -10.67 5.99 4.49
C SER A 102 -9.34 6.33 5.17
N LEU A 103 -8.40 6.87 4.40
CA LEU A 103 -7.21 7.55 4.91
C LEU A 103 -7.47 9.06 4.79
N ASN A 104 -7.64 9.74 5.92
CA ASN A 104 -7.80 11.20 5.98
C ASN A 104 -6.46 11.93 5.82
#